data_AF-A0A2D9T3P8-F1
#
_entry.id   AF-A0A2D9T3P8-F1
#
_cell.length_a   1.000
_cell.length_b   1.000
_cell.length_c   1.000
_cell.angle_alpha   90.00
_cell.angle_beta   90.00
_cell.angle_gamma   90.00
#
_symmetry.space_group_name_H-M   'P 1'
#
loop_
_entity.id
_entity.type
_entity.pdbx_description
1 polymer ?
#
loop_
_entity_poly.entity_id
_entity_poly.type
_entity_poly.pdbx_seq_one_letter_code
_entity_poly.pdbx_strand_id
1 'polypeptide(L)'
;MRPIFALFVLLFATPALAQEGESPDDLESPFAGDEGPDEGEIFVVDEDAADPPPDVPAAPPANYGGATQVPAPPNDGYAQPGQPGQPAYPQPAQGYGQPGYAQPGYAQPGAAPPTYHREPYVEGVPLPPGARIVEQTRKGLLIPGISLLAGGYVITVLTWSIINAFDEDTSEGMLVPFIGPFFLFPEAEAEGRLLLTLLGLAQTGGFALMLAGILAKQKSVVWYGDSGVELRPMATAGGGGVHLTYDF
;
A
#
# COMPACT_ATOMS: atom_id res chain seq x y z
N MET A 1 -13.34 43.99 -10.00
CA MET A 1 -13.22 43.49 -8.61
C MET A 1 -14.20 42.34 -8.43
N ARG A 2 -13.71 41.10 -8.40
CA ARG A 2 -14.52 39.91 -8.10
C ARG A 2 -13.77 39.12 -7.01
N PRO A 3 -14.35 38.94 -5.81
CA PRO A 3 -13.73 38.15 -4.75
C PRO A 3 -14.20 36.70 -4.89
N ILE A 4 -13.42 35.83 -5.55
CA ILE A 4 -13.67 34.39 -5.59
C ILE A 4 -12.34 33.65 -5.51
N PHE A 5 -11.61 33.79 -4.39
CA PHE A 5 -10.39 33.00 -4.15
C PHE A 5 -10.17 32.74 -2.65
N ALA A 6 -11.26 32.42 -1.93
CA ALA A 6 -11.19 32.13 -0.49
C ALA A 6 -11.86 30.80 -0.12
N LEU A 7 -11.95 29.83 -1.04
CA LEU A 7 -12.50 28.52 -0.71
C LEU A 7 -11.63 27.40 -1.30
N PHE A 8 -11.25 26.49 -0.42
CA PHE A 8 -10.67 25.16 -0.66
C PHE A 8 -9.13 25.01 -0.78
N VAL A 9 -8.46 25.13 0.38
CA VAL A 9 -7.25 24.34 0.69
C VAL A 9 -7.41 23.73 2.09
N LEU A 10 -8.40 22.85 2.27
CA LEU A 10 -8.65 22.22 3.58
C LEU A 10 -9.10 20.75 3.43
N LEU A 11 -8.45 19.98 2.57
CA LEU A 11 -8.74 18.54 2.44
C LEU A 11 -7.51 17.64 2.26
N PHE A 12 -6.35 18.03 2.80
CA PHE A 12 -5.25 17.11 3.08
C PHE A 12 -4.79 17.28 4.53
N ALA A 13 -5.70 16.99 5.47
CA ALA A 13 -5.33 16.71 6.84
C ALA A 13 -4.69 15.30 6.88
N THR A 14 -3.42 15.24 6.53
CA THR A 14 -2.53 14.16 6.97
C THR A 14 -2.55 14.16 8.50
N PRO A 15 -2.75 13.02 9.20
CA PRO A 15 -2.42 12.97 10.61
C PRO A 15 -0.89 13.03 10.72
N ALA A 16 -0.35 14.25 10.75
CA ALA A 16 1.01 14.49 11.19
C ALA A 16 1.05 14.12 12.68
N LEU A 17 1.84 13.09 12.97
CA LEU A 17 2.37 12.84 14.30
C LEU A 17 2.93 14.16 14.85
N ALA A 18 2.63 14.40 16.13
CA ALA A 18 3.01 15.57 16.91
C ALA A 18 4.42 16.10 16.58
N GLN A 19 4.48 17.29 16.00
CA GLN A 19 5.62 18.18 16.14
C GLN A 19 5.22 19.23 17.18
N GLU A 20 5.84 19.15 18.35
CA GLU A 20 5.72 20.12 19.42
C GLU A 20 6.16 21.50 18.95
N GLY A 21 5.51 22.52 19.50
CA GLY A 21 5.49 23.88 18.97
C GLY A 21 6.83 24.59 18.98
N GLU A 22 7.15 25.19 17.84
CA GLU A 22 8.06 26.33 17.74
C GLU A 22 7.20 27.58 17.47
N SER A 23 7.38 28.57 18.35
CA SER A 23 6.60 29.82 18.44
C SER A 23 6.94 30.78 17.30
N PRO A 24 5.95 31.43 16.67
CA PRO A 24 6.16 32.35 15.55
C PRO A 24 6.26 33.79 16.04
N ASP A 25 7.43 34.23 16.54
CA ASP A 25 7.62 35.63 16.94
C ASP A 25 8.91 36.31 16.44
N ASP A 26 9.77 35.66 15.65
CA ASP A 26 11.00 36.29 15.18
C ASP A 26 11.20 36.18 13.67
N LEU A 27 10.56 37.05 12.87
CA LEU A 27 11.08 37.45 11.56
C LEU A 27 10.61 38.86 11.18
N GLU A 28 11.19 39.87 11.84
CA GLU A 28 11.26 41.23 11.31
C GLU A 28 12.04 41.23 9.99
N SER A 29 11.42 41.77 8.96
CA SER A 29 12.03 42.03 7.65
C SER A 29 12.84 43.32 7.66
N PRO A 30 14.08 43.30 7.13
CA PRO A 30 14.58 44.48 6.46
C PRO A 30 15.40 44.11 5.23
N PHE A 31 14.78 43.94 4.06
CA PHE A 31 15.53 44.01 2.81
C PHE A 31 14.70 44.72 1.74
N ALA A 32 14.82 46.04 1.77
CA ALA A 32 14.63 46.89 0.61
C ALA A 32 15.97 46.99 -0.13
N GLY A 33 15.93 46.76 -1.44
CA GLY A 33 17.05 46.81 -2.40
C GLY A 33 16.66 45.87 -3.54
N ASP A 34 16.01 46.30 -4.61
CA ASP A 34 16.53 47.16 -5.69
C ASP A 34 17.98 46.78 -6.03
N GLU A 35 18.16 45.88 -7.01
CA GLU A 35 19.10 46.00 -8.16
C GLU A 35 18.76 44.93 -9.23
N GLY A 36 18.53 45.38 -10.48
CA GLY A 36 19.02 44.77 -11.74
C GLY A 36 18.49 43.42 -12.26
N PRO A 37 18.07 43.32 -13.55
CA PRO A 37 17.98 42.04 -14.25
C PRO A 37 19.37 41.63 -14.70
N ASP A 38 20.00 40.69 -13.99
CA ASP A 38 21.21 40.02 -14.47
C ASP A 38 20.82 38.90 -15.45
N GLU A 39 21.30 39.05 -16.68
CA GLU A 39 21.09 38.13 -17.77
C GLU A 39 21.99 36.89 -17.59
N GLY A 40 21.35 35.72 -17.48
CA GLY A 40 21.86 34.47 -18.03
C GLY A 40 23.22 33.96 -17.54
N GLU A 41 23.25 33.30 -16.38
CA GLU A 41 24.16 32.18 -16.17
C GLU A 41 23.37 30.87 -16.17
N ILE A 42 23.52 30.13 -17.27
CA ILE A 42 23.14 28.72 -17.36
C ILE A 42 24.06 27.97 -16.41
N PHE A 43 23.53 27.59 -15.25
CA PHE A 43 24.23 26.72 -14.30
C PHE A 43 24.35 25.33 -14.94
N VAL A 44 25.48 25.07 -15.58
CA VAL A 44 25.90 23.72 -15.94
C VAL A 44 26.24 23.05 -14.62
N VAL A 45 25.34 22.20 -14.14
CA VAL A 45 25.65 21.25 -13.06
C VAL A 45 26.67 20.29 -13.66
N ASP A 46 27.95 20.56 -13.41
CA ASP A 46 29.00 19.56 -13.54
C ASP A 46 28.59 18.39 -12.63
N GLU A 47 28.24 17.26 -13.24
CA GLU A 47 28.16 15.95 -12.57
C GLU A 47 29.58 15.54 -12.18
N ASP A 48 30.14 16.29 -11.22
CA ASP A 48 31.40 15.99 -10.58
C ASP A 48 31.31 14.61 -9.94
N ALA A 49 32.37 13.86 -10.13
CA ALA A 49 32.46 12.44 -9.87
C ALA A 49 32.07 12.16 -8.41
N ALA A 50 30.96 11.44 -8.23
CA ALA A 50 30.60 10.89 -6.95
C ALA A 50 31.78 10.04 -6.43
N ASP A 51 32.40 10.51 -5.36
CA ASP A 51 33.40 9.78 -4.59
C ASP A 51 32.87 8.35 -4.34
N PRO A 52 33.69 7.30 -4.56
CA PRO A 52 33.29 5.95 -4.23
C PRO A 52 32.92 5.89 -2.74
N PRO A 53 31.81 5.24 -2.37
CA PRO A 53 31.40 5.14 -0.97
C PRO A 53 32.53 4.50 -0.14
N PRO A 54 32.76 4.97 1.09
CA PRO A 54 33.80 4.42 1.96
C PRO A 54 33.57 2.92 2.17
N ASP A 55 34.66 2.15 2.06
CA ASP A 55 34.69 0.70 2.30
C ASP A 55 34.08 0.36 3.67
N VAL A 56 32.80 0.00 3.69
CA VAL A 56 32.12 -0.49 4.89
C VAL A 56 32.71 -1.87 5.22
N PRO A 57 33.29 -2.08 6.41
CA PRO A 57 33.89 -3.36 6.77
C PRO A 57 32.85 -4.48 6.68
N ALA A 58 33.18 -5.51 5.90
CA ALA A 58 32.34 -6.68 5.69
C ALA A 58 31.91 -7.27 7.03
N ALA A 59 30.60 -7.32 7.28
CA ALA A 59 30.04 -7.97 8.44
C ALA A 59 30.47 -9.46 8.46
N PRO A 60 30.89 -9.99 9.62
CA PRO A 60 31.32 -11.39 9.72
C PRO A 60 30.18 -12.33 9.33
N PRO A 61 30.49 -13.47 8.66
CA PRO A 61 29.48 -14.41 8.23
C PRO A 61 28.72 -14.95 9.45
N ALA A 62 27.39 -14.88 9.38
CA ALA A 62 26.51 -15.47 10.37
C ALA A 62 26.73 -17.00 10.37
N ASN A 63 27.43 -17.48 11.39
CA ASN A 63 27.65 -18.90 11.65
C ASN A 63 26.36 -19.50 12.19
N TYR A 64 25.47 -19.89 11.29
CA TYR A 64 24.29 -20.70 11.61
C TYR A 64 24.75 -22.12 11.96
N GLY A 65 25.02 -22.32 13.25
CA GLY A 65 25.33 -23.61 13.85
C GLY A 65 24.28 -24.66 13.52
N GLY A 66 24.77 -25.86 13.19
CA GLY A 66 24.00 -26.95 12.63
C GLY A 66 22.85 -27.42 13.52
N ALA A 67 21.66 -27.46 12.93
CA ALA A 67 20.56 -28.23 13.44
C ALA A 67 20.82 -29.72 13.18
N THR A 68 20.88 -30.48 14.26
CA THR A 68 20.93 -31.94 14.29
C THR A 68 19.72 -32.50 13.53
N GLN A 69 19.96 -33.27 12.46
CA GLN A 69 18.90 -33.99 11.75
C GLN A 69 18.25 -35.02 12.68
N VAL A 70 16.99 -34.78 13.03
CA VAL A 70 16.12 -35.78 13.65
C VAL A 70 15.57 -36.68 12.53
N PRO A 71 15.71 -38.01 12.62
CA PRO A 71 15.22 -38.92 11.60
C PRO A 71 13.68 -38.85 11.46
N ALA A 72 13.23 -38.73 10.21
CA ALA A 72 11.82 -38.62 9.85
C ALA A 72 11.02 -39.90 10.22
N PRO A 73 9.81 -39.77 10.78
CA PRO A 73 8.93 -40.91 11.02
C PRO A 73 8.38 -41.48 9.70
N PRO A 74 8.11 -42.80 9.63
CA PRO A 74 7.54 -43.45 8.45
C PRO A 74 6.13 -42.91 8.15
N ASN A 75 5.95 -42.48 6.90
CA ASN A 75 4.73 -41.86 6.42
C ASN A 75 3.76 -42.95 5.93
N ASP A 76 2.82 -43.35 6.78
CA ASP A 76 1.73 -44.26 6.42
C ASP A 76 0.70 -43.50 5.57
N GLY A 77 0.69 -43.81 4.28
CA GLY A 77 -0.16 -43.19 3.28
C GLY A 77 -1.64 -43.50 3.48
N TYR A 78 -2.42 -42.48 3.84
CA TYR A 78 -3.87 -42.53 3.74
C TYR A 78 -4.33 -41.80 2.47
N ALA A 79 -4.84 -42.58 1.50
CA ALA A 79 -5.46 -42.07 0.30
C ALA A 79 -6.77 -41.34 0.64
N GLN A 80 -6.87 -40.06 0.28
CA GLN A 80 -8.07 -39.25 0.45
C GLN A 80 -9.04 -39.48 -0.72
N PRO A 81 -10.31 -39.87 -0.48
CA PRO A 81 -11.29 -40.07 -1.55
C PRO A 81 -11.74 -38.73 -2.15
N GLY A 82 -11.81 -38.67 -3.49
CA GLY A 82 -12.20 -37.49 -4.25
C GLY A 82 -13.63 -37.03 -3.98
N GLN A 83 -13.79 -35.72 -3.78
CA GLN A 83 -15.07 -35.05 -3.55
C GLN A 83 -15.64 -34.56 -4.89
N PRO A 84 -16.84 -35.00 -5.32
CA PRO A 84 -17.45 -34.53 -6.56
C PRO A 84 -18.02 -33.11 -6.42
N GLY A 85 -17.76 -32.27 -7.42
CA GLY A 85 -18.12 -30.85 -7.46
C GLY A 85 -19.63 -30.60 -7.52
N GLN A 86 -20.06 -29.53 -6.83
CA GLN A 86 -21.44 -29.05 -6.87
C GLN A 86 -21.57 -27.76 -7.72
N PRO A 87 -22.64 -27.62 -8.53
CA PRO A 87 -22.90 -26.41 -9.32
C PRO A 87 -23.35 -25.22 -8.45
N ALA A 88 -22.70 -24.07 -8.63
CA ALA A 88 -23.06 -22.82 -7.99
C ALA A 88 -24.27 -22.15 -8.68
N TYR A 89 -25.36 -21.95 -7.93
CA TYR A 89 -26.48 -21.10 -8.32
C TYR A 89 -26.38 -19.73 -7.62
N PRO A 90 -26.68 -18.61 -8.32
CA PRO A 90 -26.71 -17.28 -7.72
C PRO A 90 -27.99 -17.09 -6.88
N GLN A 91 -27.84 -16.69 -5.62
CA GLN A 91 -28.95 -16.41 -4.72
C GLN A 91 -29.09 -14.87 -4.53
N PRO A 92 -30.28 -14.28 -4.76
CA PRO A 92 -30.51 -12.86 -4.52
C PRO A 92 -30.67 -12.55 -3.03
N ALA A 93 -29.99 -11.49 -2.57
CA ALA A 93 -30.00 -11.01 -1.19
C ALA A 93 -31.21 -10.11 -0.91
N GLN A 94 -32.17 -10.59 -0.13
CA GLN A 94 -33.16 -9.78 0.57
C GLN A 94 -33.55 -10.49 1.88
N GLY A 95 -33.11 -9.94 3.01
CA GLY A 95 -33.39 -10.50 4.34
C GLY A 95 -33.58 -9.39 5.37
N TYR A 96 -34.85 -9.15 5.71
CA TYR A 96 -35.27 -8.33 6.84
C TYR A 96 -34.80 -8.95 8.17
N GLY A 97 -34.20 -8.15 9.04
CA GLY A 97 -33.67 -8.59 10.34
C GLY A 97 -34.77 -9.06 11.29
N GLN A 98 -34.69 -10.32 11.72
CA GLN A 98 -35.46 -10.83 12.86
C GLN A 98 -34.65 -10.71 14.16
N PRO A 99 -35.29 -10.38 15.30
CA PRO A 99 -34.66 -10.41 16.62
C PRO A 99 -34.35 -11.85 17.04
N GLY A 100 -33.07 -12.22 16.98
CA GLY A 100 -32.58 -13.54 17.39
C GLY A 100 -32.43 -13.66 18.90
N TYR A 101 -33.12 -14.64 19.49
CA TYR A 101 -32.88 -15.10 20.85
C TYR A 101 -31.47 -15.70 20.94
N ALA A 102 -30.64 -15.21 21.86
CA ALA A 102 -29.30 -15.73 22.12
C ALA A 102 -29.40 -17.17 22.64
N GLN A 103 -28.99 -18.14 21.83
CA GLN A 103 -28.83 -19.52 22.29
C GLN A 103 -27.50 -19.68 23.06
N PRO A 104 -27.48 -20.43 24.18
CA PRO A 104 -26.25 -20.79 24.88
C PRO A 104 -25.38 -21.68 23.97
N GLY A 105 -24.36 -21.09 23.38
CA GLY A 105 -23.39 -21.79 22.54
C GLY A 105 -22.47 -22.65 23.39
N TYR A 106 -22.62 -23.97 23.28
CA TYR A 106 -21.56 -24.89 23.67
C TYR A 106 -20.37 -24.63 22.75
N ALA A 107 -19.30 -24.05 23.31
CA ALA A 107 -18.05 -23.85 22.61
C ALA A 107 -17.47 -25.23 22.26
N GLN A 108 -17.73 -25.69 21.03
CA GLN A 108 -17.02 -26.82 20.45
C GLN A 108 -15.53 -26.47 20.45
N PRO A 109 -14.63 -27.35 20.91
CA PRO A 109 -13.19 -27.13 20.87
C PRO A 109 -12.79 -26.84 19.43
N GLY A 110 -12.60 -25.56 19.11
CA GLY A 110 -12.35 -25.10 17.76
C GLY A 110 -10.97 -25.59 17.35
N ALA A 111 -10.91 -26.42 16.32
CA ALA A 111 -9.66 -26.67 15.62
C ALA A 111 -9.09 -25.30 15.21
N ALA A 112 -7.84 -25.03 15.61
CA ALA A 112 -7.19 -23.79 15.24
C ALA A 112 -7.19 -23.69 13.70
N PRO A 113 -7.58 -22.54 13.13
CA PRO A 113 -7.53 -22.37 11.69
C PRO A 113 -6.09 -22.54 11.21
N PRO A 114 -5.85 -23.23 10.08
CA PRO A 114 -4.51 -23.45 9.57
C PRO A 114 -3.80 -22.11 9.33
N THR A 115 -2.60 -21.95 9.90
CA THR A 115 -1.80 -20.74 9.72
C THR A 115 -1.24 -20.68 8.31
N TYR A 116 -1.44 -19.52 7.67
CA TYR A 116 -1.00 -19.27 6.30
C TYR A 116 0.34 -18.53 6.33
N HIS A 117 1.41 -19.20 5.92
CA HIS A 117 2.74 -18.57 5.81
C HIS A 117 3.00 -18.16 4.36
N ARG A 118 3.62 -16.99 4.20
CA ARG A 118 3.94 -16.43 2.90
C ARG A 118 5.28 -15.74 2.93
N GLU A 119 6.19 -16.24 2.10
CA GLU A 119 7.52 -15.66 1.95
C GLU A 119 7.84 -15.31 0.50
N PRO A 120 8.71 -14.32 0.25
CA PRO A 120 9.24 -14.06 -1.08
C PRO A 120 9.96 -15.30 -1.62
N TYR A 121 9.66 -15.69 -2.86
CA TYR A 121 10.39 -16.77 -3.50
C TYR A 121 11.82 -16.35 -3.81
N VAL A 122 12.79 -17.08 -3.26
CA VAL A 122 14.21 -16.95 -3.58
C VAL A 122 14.60 -18.13 -4.46
N GLU A 123 15.12 -17.83 -5.65
CA GLU A 123 15.52 -18.85 -6.60
C GLU A 123 16.71 -19.67 -6.05
N GLY A 124 16.64 -20.99 -6.17
CA GLY A 124 17.67 -21.92 -5.67
C GLY A 124 17.47 -22.41 -4.24
N VAL A 125 16.52 -21.87 -3.48
CA VAL A 125 16.17 -22.39 -2.14
C VAL A 125 15.19 -23.57 -2.28
N PRO A 126 15.43 -24.72 -1.62
CA PRO A 126 14.51 -25.85 -1.66
C PRO A 126 13.15 -25.44 -1.08
N LEU A 127 12.07 -25.77 -1.79
CA LEU A 127 10.72 -25.47 -1.33
C LEU A 127 10.33 -26.37 -0.15
N PRO A 128 9.69 -25.82 0.89
CA PRO A 128 9.10 -26.64 1.95
C PRO A 128 8.11 -27.67 1.38
N PRO A 129 7.94 -28.84 2.01
CA PRO A 129 6.95 -29.83 1.60
C PRO A 129 5.55 -29.22 1.54
N GLY A 130 4.82 -29.43 0.44
CA GLY A 130 3.48 -28.88 0.25
C GLY A 130 3.43 -27.39 -0.10
N ALA A 131 4.59 -26.73 -0.24
CA ALA A 131 4.63 -25.35 -0.68
C ALA A 131 4.31 -25.23 -2.18
N ARG A 132 3.57 -24.19 -2.54
CA ARG A 132 3.27 -23.83 -3.94
C ARG A 132 3.76 -22.42 -4.24
N ILE A 133 4.30 -22.24 -5.45
CA ILE A 133 4.66 -20.92 -5.96
C ILE A 133 3.39 -20.26 -6.48
N VAL A 134 3.09 -19.07 -5.96
CA VAL A 134 1.96 -18.26 -6.41
C VAL A 134 2.51 -16.92 -6.91
N GLU A 135 2.17 -16.56 -8.14
CA GLU A 135 2.39 -15.21 -8.64
C GLU A 135 1.34 -14.27 -8.04
N GLN A 136 1.79 -13.18 -7.43
CA GLN A 136 0.88 -12.18 -6.88
C GLN A 136 1.23 -10.78 -7.40
N THR A 137 0.18 -10.00 -7.60
CA THR A 137 0.27 -8.58 -7.92
C THR A 137 0.76 -7.78 -6.70
N ARG A 138 1.63 -6.80 -6.91
CA ARG A 138 2.13 -5.92 -5.83
C ARG A 138 1.05 -4.92 -5.42
N LYS A 139 0.23 -5.33 -4.46
CA LYS A 139 -0.84 -4.49 -3.88
C LYS A 139 -0.33 -3.14 -3.36
N GLY A 140 0.93 -3.08 -2.89
CA GLY A 140 1.55 -1.86 -2.36
C GLY A 140 1.71 -0.74 -3.38
N LEU A 141 1.75 -1.02 -4.69
CA LEU A 141 1.79 -0.01 -5.75
C LEU A 141 0.41 0.23 -6.35
N LEU A 142 -0.39 -0.84 -6.44
CA LEU A 142 -1.73 -0.78 -7.00
C LEU A 142 -2.67 0.12 -6.20
N ILE A 143 -2.71 -0.05 -4.87
CA ILE A 143 -3.59 0.69 -3.98
C ILE A 143 -3.33 2.20 -4.04
N PRO A 144 -2.10 2.71 -3.80
CA PRO A 144 -1.86 4.14 -3.89
C PRO A 144 -2.07 4.69 -5.30
N GLY A 145 -1.77 3.90 -6.35
CA GLY A 145 -2.05 4.30 -7.73
C GLY A 145 -3.53 4.53 -8.01
N ILE A 146 -4.39 3.59 -7.60
CA ILE A 146 -5.86 3.72 -7.70
C ILE A 146 -6.35 4.91 -6.86
N SER A 147 -5.85 5.06 -5.64
CA SER A 147 -6.25 6.15 -4.74
C SER A 147 -5.93 7.53 -5.32
N LEU A 148 -4.71 7.75 -5.84
CA LEU A 148 -4.31 9.01 -6.47
C LEU A 148 -5.14 9.31 -7.73
N LEU A 149 -5.36 8.30 -8.56
CA LEU A 149 -6.13 8.42 -9.79
C LEU A 149 -7.60 8.76 -9.50
N ALA A 150 -8.26 7.99 -8.62
CA ALA A 150 -9.65 8.21 -8.27
C ALA A 150 -9.85 9.54 -7.52
N GLY A 151 -8.98 9.84 -6.55
CA GLY A 151 -9.02 11.10 -5.80
C GLY A 151 -8.83 12.31 -6.71
N GLY A 152 -7.81 12.27 -7.58
CA GLY A 152 -7.55 13.33 -8.55
C GLY A 152 -8.68 13.50 -9.56
N TYR A 153 -9.33 12.41 -9.98
CA TYR A 153 -10.46 12.47 -10.90
C TYR A 153 -11.68 13.14 -10.25
N VAL A 154 -12.01 12.80 -9.00
CA VAL A 154 -13.12 13.45 -8.27
C VAL A 154 -12.87 14.95 -8.14
N ILE A 155 -11.64 15.38 -7.82
CA ILE A 155 -11.27 16.80 -7.78
C ILE A 155 -11.50 17.46 -9.15
N THR A 156 -11.08 16.81 -10.25
CA THR A 156 -11.28 17.34 -11.61
C THR A 156 -12.76 17.52 -11.94
N VAL A 157 -13.60 16.54 -11.62
CA VAL A 157 -15.05 16.61 -11.84
C VAL A 157 -15.67 17.74 -11.02
N LEU A 158 -15.24 17.92 -9.76
CA LEU A 158 -15.71 19.02 -8.92
C LEU A 158 -15.28 20.38 -9.48
N THR A 159 -14.03 20.52 -9.90
CA THR A 159 -13.52 21.76 -10.52
C THR A 159 -14.31 22.11 -11.78
N TRP A 160 -14.54 21.13 -12.66
CA TRP A 160 -15.35 21.33 -13.87
C TRP A 160 -16.81 21.69 -13.55
N SER A 161 -17.41 21.00 -12.57
CA SER A 161 -18.77 21.30 -12.11
C SER A 161 -18.91 22.73 -11.58
N ILE A 162 -17.91 23.21 -10.82
CA ILE A 162 -17.88 24.58 -10.30
C ILE A 162 -17.74 25.59 -11.45
N ILE A 163 -16.85 25.36 -12.41
CA ILE A 163 -16.66 26.25 -13.56
C ILE A 163 -17.97 26.37 -14.37
N ASN A 164 -18.58 25.24 -14.69
CA ASN A 164 -19.83 25.20 -15.46
C ASN A 164 -21.02 25.83 -14.72
N ALA A 165 -21.00 25.84 -13.38
CA ALA A 165 -22.07 26.48 -12.60
C ALA A 165 -22.10 28.01 -12.77
N PHE A 166 -21.03 28.62 -13.28
CA PHE A 166 -20.92 30.07 -13.47
C PHE A 166 -20.93 30.51 -14.94
N ASP A 167 -20.91 29.58 -15.88
CA ASP A 167 -20.83 29.88 -17.31
C ASP A 167 -21.98 29.21 -18.07
N GLU A 168 -22.95 30.03 -18.47
CA GLU A 168 -24.19 29.59 -19.15
C GLU A 168 -23.94 29.04 -20.57
N ASP A 169 -22.79 29.35 -21.17
CA ASP A 169 -22.43 28.94 -22.54
C ASP A 169 -21.45 27.75 -22.59
N THR A 170 -21.28 27.02 -21.47
CA THR A 170 -20.25 25.98 -21.43
C THR A 170 -20.57 24.81 -22.38
N SER A 171 -19.63 24.51 -23.28
CA SER A 171 -19.72 23.39 -24.21
C SER A 171 -19.90 22.04 -23.50
N GLU A 172 -20.74 21.16 -24.07
CA GLU A 172 -20.89 19.74 -23.68
C GLU A 172 -19.58 18.95 -23.92
N GLY A 173 -18.54 19.25 -23.14
CA GLY A 173 -17.29 18.51 -23.16
C GLY A 173 -17.42 17.23 -22.34
N MET A 174 -17.06 16.08 -22.93
CA MET A 174 -16.92 14.85 -22.17
C MET A 174 -15.60 14.89 -21.39
N LEU A 175 -15.68 14.87 -20.05
CA LEU A 175 -14.52 14.75 -19.18
C LEU A 175 -13.87 13.36 -19.35
N VAL A 176 -12.82 13.30 -20.17
CA VAL A 176 -11.97 12.11 -20.26
C VAL A 176 -10.91 12.21 -19.15
N PRO A 177 -10.79 11.20 -18.25
CA PRO A 177 -9.72 11.16 -17.26
C PRO A 177 -8.35 11.27 -17.96
N PHE A 178 -7.37 11.87 -17.28
CA PHE A 178 -6.00 12.16 -17.77
C PHE A 178 -5.88 13.26 -18.82
N ILE A 179 -6.77 13.33 -19.81
CA ILE A 179 -6.67 14.34 -20.87
C ILE A 179 -7.41 15.62 -20.49
N GLY A 180 -8.47 15.51 -19.69
CA GLY A 180 -9.32 16.62 -19.22
C GLY A 180 -8.55 17.82 -18.67
N PRO A 181 -7.61 17.66 -17.72
CA PRO A 181 -6.87 18.79 -17.14
C PRO A 181 -6.08 19.60 -18.18
N PHE A 182 -5.61 18.97 -19.26
CA PHE A 182 -4.85 19.65 -20.30
C PHE A 182 -5.73 20.43 -21.27
N PHE A 183 -7.01 20.10 -21.40
CA PHE A 183 -7.95 20.91 -22.19
C PHE A 183 -8.28 22.23 -21.50
N LEU A 184 -8.24 22.29 -20.17
CA LEU A 184 -8.50 23.49 -19.38
C LEU A 184 -7.30 24.46 -19.31
N PHE A 185 -6.13 24.01 -19.78
CA PHE A 185 -4.87 24.74 -19.66
C PHE A 185 -4.81 26.09 -20.40
N PRO A 186 -5.35 26.24 -21.63
CA PRO A 186 -5.34 27.51 -22.34
C PRO A 186 -6.16 28.59 -21.64
N GLU A 187 -7.25 28.19 -20.99
CA GLU A 187 -8.25 29.07 -20.37
C GLU A 187 -7.91 29.41 -18.90
N ALA A 188 -7.08 28.61 -18.24
CA ALA A 188 -6.70 28.83 -16.86
C ALA A 188 -5.72 30.02 -16.69
N GLU A 189 -5.89 30.77 -15.60
CA GLU A 189 -4.93 31.76 -15.11
C GLU A 189 -3.62 31.09 -14.63
N ALA A 190 -2.55 31.87 -14.41
CA ALA A 190 -1.23 31.33 -14.04
C ALA A 190 -1.27 30.41 -12.80
N GLU A 191 -2.04 30.78 -11.78
CA GLU A 191 -2.23 29.99 -10.55
C GLU A 191 -3.02 28.71 -10.83
N GLY A 192 -4.07 28.79 -11.65
CA GLY A 192 -4.87 27.64 -12.07
C GLY A 192 -4.05 26.65 -12.91
N ARG A 193 -3.15 27.13 -13.77
CA ARG A 193 -2.23 26.29 -14.57
C ARG A 193 -1.29 25.47 -13.68
N LEU A 194 -0.75 26.05 -12.61
CA LEU A 194 0.08 25.30 -11.67
C LEU A 194 -0.71 24.15 -11.03
N LEU A 195 -1.91 24.43 -10.54
CA LEU A 195 -2.78 23.42 -9.92
C LEU A 195 -3.18 22.33 -10.92
N LEU A 196 -3.58 22.70 -12.13
CA LEU A 196 -3.90 21.74 -13.21
C LEU A 196 -2.68 20.90 -13.60
N THR A 197 -1.48 21.48 -13.61
CA THR A 197 -0.22 20.75 -13.87
C THR A 197 0.05 19.73 -12.78
N LEU A 198 -0.02 20.15 -11.51
CA LEU A 198 0.20 19.26 -10.37
C LEU A 198 -0.85 18.15 -10.33
N LEU A 199 -2.11 18.46 -10.63
CA LEU A 199 -3.20 17.48 -10.71
C LEU A 199 -2.99 16.49 -11.86
N GLY A 200 -2.58 16.98 -13.04
CA GLY A 200 -2.23 16.14 -14.19
C GLY A 200 -1.04 15.22 -13.89
N LEU A 201 -0.01 15.75 -13.22
CA LEU A 201 1.15 14.97 -12.79
C LEU A 201 0.76 13.91 -11.76
N ALA A 202 -0.08 14.26 -10.78
CA ALA A 202 -0.57 13.32 -9.77
C ALA A 202 -1.44 12.20 -10.39
N GLN A 203 -2.32 12.53 -11.33
CA GLN A 203 -3.11 11.51 -12.05
C GLN A 203 -2.23 10.60 -12.90
N THR A 204 -1.27 11.17 -13.64
CA THR A 204 -0.34 10.40 -14.48
C THR A 204 0.57 9.52 -13.63
N GLY A 205 1.09 10.05 -12.52
CA GLY A 205 1.87 9.29 -11.53
C GLY A 205 1.06 8.18 -10.87
N GLY A 206 -0.19 8.46 -10.47
CA GLY A 206 -1.12 7.45 -9.94
C GLY A 206 -1.38 6.32 -10.95
N PHE A 207 -1.60 6.66 -12.21
CA PHE A 207 -1.78 5.69 -13.29
C PHE A 207 -0.52 4.85 -13.54
N ALA A 208 0.66 5.49 -13.56
CA ALA A 208 1.94 4.80 -13.69
C ALA A 208 2.18 3.83 -12.52
N LEU A 209 1.89 4.24 -11.29
CA LEU A 209 2.00 3.37 -10.11
C LEU A 209 1.00 2.21 -10.16
N MET A 210 -0.23 2.46 -10.61
CA MET A 210 -1.23 1.41 -10.81
C MET A 210 -0.74 0.37 -11.82
N LEU A 211 -0.27 0.83 -12.99
CA LEU A 211 0.30 -0.05 -14.02
C LEU A 211 1.52 -0.80 -13.51
N ALA A 212 2.44 -0.12 -12.82
CA ALA A 212 3.59 -0.74 -12.20
C ALA A 212 3.16 -1.82 -11.20
N GLY A 213 2.11 -1.58 -10.40
CA GLY A 213 1.54 -2.56 -9.49
C GLY A 213 0.98 -3.80 -10.18
N ILE A 214 0.29 -3.62 -11.32
CA ILE A 214 -0.28 -4.71 -12.13
C ILE A 214 0.84 -5.54 -12.79
N LEU A 215 1.83 -4.87 -13.37
CA LEU A 215 2.89 -5.51 -14.15
C LEU A 215 3.99 -6.12 -13.26
N ALA A 216 4.29 -5.51 -12.12
CA ALA A 216 5.29 -6.01 -11.18
C ALA A 216 4.73 -7.20 -10.39
N LYS A 217 4.78 -8.38 -11.00
CA LYS A 217 4.47 -9.64 -10.34
C LYS A 217 5.57 -10.02 -9.36
N GLN A 218 5.18 -10.46 -8.16
CA GLN A 218 6.09 -11.06 -7.18
C GLN A 218 5.76 -12.54 -7.05
N LYS A 219 6.76 -13.39 -7.21
CA LYS A 219 6.65 -14.81 -6.87
C LYS A 219 6.73 -14.94 -5.36
N SER A 220 5.72 -15.54 -4.76
CA SER A 220 5.72 -15.85 -3.33
C SER A 220 5.48 -17.34 -3.13
N VAL A 221 6.19 -17.91 -2.17
CA VAL A 221 5.96 -19.28 -1.72
C VAL A 221 4.88 -19.23 -0.67
N VAL A 222 3.89 -20.09 -0.84
CA VAL A 222 2.77 -20.24 0.07
C VAL A 222 2.73 -21.68 0.52
N TRP A 223 2.73 -21.88 1.83
CA TRP A 223 2.50 -23.18 2.44
C TRP A 223 1.57 -23.04 3.63
N TYR A 224 0.89 -24.13 3.93
CA TYR A 224 0.15 -24.28 5.17
C TYR A 224 1.12 -24.90 6.16
N GLY A 225 1.51 -24.13 7.17
CA GLY A 225 2.21 -24.72 8.30
C GLY A 225 1.22 -25.59 9.04
N ASP A 226 1.66 -26.77 9.49
CA ASP A 226 0.99 -27.39 10.62
C ASP A 226 1.19 -26.43 11.79
N SER A 227 0.19 -25.58 12.03
CA SER A 227 0.13 -24.73 13.21
C SER A 227 -0.11 -25.65 14.41
N GLY A 228 0.92 -26.38 14.78
CA GLY A 228 0.93 -27.27 15.91
C GLY A 228 1.17 -26.45 17.16
N VAL A 229 0.17 -26.40 18.04
CA VAL A 229 0.43 -26.02 19.42
C VAL A 229 1.19 -27.19 20.04
N GLU A 230 2.51 -27.10 20.12
CA GLU A 230 3.29 -28.14 20.78
C GLU A 230 3.23 -27.94 22.29
N LEU A 231 2.44 -28.80 22.94
CA LEU A 231 2.35 -28.89 24.39
C LEU A 231 3.42 -29.86 24.88
N ARG A 232 4.52 -29.34 25.43
CA ARG A 232 5.54 -30.16 26.08
C ARG A 232 5.33 -30.14 27.59
N PRO A 233 4.97 -31.27 28.22
CA PRO A 233 5.00 -31.35 29.68
C PRO A 233 6.46 -31.20 30.13
N MET A 234 6.73 -30.28 31.04
CA MET A 234 8.06 -30.11 31.63
C MET A 234 8.01 -30.38 33.13
N ALA A 235 8.92 -31.21 33.61
CA ALA A 235 9.16 -31.37 35.03
C ALA A 235 10.47 -30.67 35.38
N THR A 236 10.41 -29.72 36.30
CA THR A 236 11.59 -29.04 36.85
C THR A 236 11.73 -29.38 38.33
N ALA A 237 12.91 -29.14 38.92
CA ALA A 237 13.13 -29.34 40.35
C ALA A 237 12.19 -28.48 41.24
N GLY A 238 11.59 -27.42 40.69
CA GLY A 238 10.63 -26.56 41.39
C GLY A 238 9.15 -26.91 41.18
N GLY A 239 8.83 -27.95 40.40
CA GLY A 239 7.46 -28.36 40.08
C GLY A 239 7.25 -28.73 38.62
N GLY A 240 6.08 -29.31 38.33
CA GLY A 240 5.63 -29.65 36.97
C GLY A 240 4.83 -28.51 36.34
N GLY A 241 5.04 -28.30 35.04
CA GLY A 241 4.30 -27.33 34.24
C GLY A 241 4.13 -27.80 32.80
N VAL A 242 3.44 -26.99 32.01
CA VAL A 242 3.29 -27.20 30.56
C VAL A 242 4.01 -26.06 29.86
N HIS A 243 5.02 -26.40 29.06
CA HIS A 243 5.65 -25.43 28.17
C HIS A 243 4.86 -25.40 26.87
N LEU A 244 4.38 -24.20 26.52
CA LEU A 244 3.55 -23.98 25.35
C LEU A 244 4.45 -23.28 24.33
N THR A 245 4.89 -24.04 23.33
CA THR A 245 5.72 -23.50 22.25
C THR A 245 4.79 -23.17 21.09
N TYR A 246 4.83 -21.91 20.68
CA TYR A 246 4.18 -21.45 19.47
C TYR A 246 5.27 -21.31 18.41
N ASP A 247 5.27 -22.22 17.43
CA ASP A 247 6.03 -22.00 16.20
C ASP A 247 5.17 -21.13 15.28
N PHE A 248 5.64 -19.89 15.05
CA PHE A 248 5.05 -18.92 14.12
C PHE A 248 5.92 -18.75 12.88
#